data_AF-A0A182RWX2-F1
#
_entry.id   AF-A0A182RWX2-F1
#
_cell.length_a   1.000
_cell.length_b   1.000
_cell.length_c   1.000
_cell.angle_alpha   90.00
_cell.angle_beta   90.00
_cell.angle_gamma   90.00
#
_symmetry.space_group_name_H-M   'P 1'
#
loop_
_entity.id
_entity.type
_entity.pdbx_description
1 polymer ?
#
loop_
_entity_poly.entity_id
_entity_poly.type
_entity_poly.pdbx_seq_one_letter_code
_entity_poly.pdbx_strand_id
1 'polypeptide(L)'
;KQHHEWKPVSSSEFDAYLGLLILAGVTRSNRVNITDLWKTTSHPMFRAAMSFKRFRSISRFIRFDDGNTRAERKKSDKAAAVSKMFDILNANLQACYVAGANVTVDEQLFPFRGGTGFTQYIPSKPAKYGIKVWWACDSCRSYPIKGQIYKGFSNNVTMCSYVPKKTNRLC
;
A
#
# COMPACT_ATOMS: atom_id res chain seq x y z
N LYS A 1 -29.74 -15.69 13.83
CA LYS A 1 -28.40 -15.06 13.86
C LYS A 1 -28.60 -13.57 14.01
N GLN A 2 -28.21 -12.95 15.13
CA GLN A 2 -28.34 -11.49 15.29
C GLN A 2 -27.43 -10.81 14.27
N HIS A 3 -28.02 -10.04 13.36
CA HIS A 3 -27.26 -9.16 12.47
C HIS A 3 -26.79 -7.98 13.31
N HIS A 4 -25.49 -7.91 13.60
CA HIS A 4 -24.93 -6.70 14.17
C HIS A 4 -25.06 -5.57 13.15
N GLU A 5 -25.79 -4.53 13.52
CA GLU A 5 -25.93 -3.31 12.73
C GLU A 5 -24.55 -2.68 12.50
N TRP A 6 -24.29 -2.26 11.26
CA TRP A 6 -23.03 -1.59 10.91
C TRP A 6 -23.02 -0.19 11.52
N LYS A 7 -22.02 0.06 12.38
CA LYS A 7 -21.74 1.40 12.89
C LYS A 7 -20.73 2.09 11.96
N PRO A 8 -21.03 3.29 11.43
CA PRO A 8 -20.06 4.10 10.69
C PRO A 8 -18.76 4.27 11.48
N VAL A 9 -17.63 4.36 10.77
CA VAL A 9 -16.31 4.56 11.38
C VAL A 9 -16.07 6.07 11.52
N SER A 10 -15.75 6.54 12.72
CA SER A 10 -15.35 7.93 12.94
C SER A 10 -13.88 8.13 12.59
N SER A 11 -13.46 9.39 12.38
CA SER A 11 -12.04 9.71 12.15
C SER A 11 -11.15 9.22 13.29
N SER A 12 -11.55 9.46 14.54
CA SER A 12 -10.80 9.00 15.72
C SER A 12 -10.66 7.47 15.79
N GLU A 13 -11.70 6.75 15.38
CA GLU A 13 -11.67 5.29 15.34
C GLU A 13 -10.77 4.78 14.20
N PHE A 14 -10.77 5.46 13.06
CA PHE A 14 -9.87 5.16 11.97
C PHE A 14 -8.41 5.44 12.32
N ASP A 15 -8.12 6.54 13.01
CA ASP A 15 -6.78 6.86 13.51
C ASP A 15 -6.32 5.81 14.53
N ALA A 16 -7.19 5.39 15.45
CA ALA A 16 -6.91 4.29 16.38
C ALA A 16 -6.62 2.98 15.63
N TYR A 17 -7.40 2.67 14.58
CA TYR A 17 -7.16 1.52 13.72
C TYR A 17 -5.78 1.54 13.05
N LEU A 18 -5.40 2.68 12.45
CA LEU A 18 -4.07 2.87 11.87
C LEU A 18 -2.96 2.77 12.91
N GLY A 19 -3.16 3.36 14.09
CA GLY A 19 -2.23 3.28 15.22
C GLY A 19 -1.96 1.84 15.66
N LEU A 20 -3.00 0.98 15.68
CA LEU A 20 -2.84 -0.45 15.97
C LEU A 20 -2.07 -1.21 14.90
N LEU A 21 -2.23 -0.85 13.61
CA LEU A 21 -1.45 -1.44 12.52
C LEU A 21 0.04 -1.06 12.63
N ILE A 22 0.33 0.21 12.94
CA ILE A 22 1.69 0.70 13.17
C ILE A 22 2.31 0.00 14.38
N LEU A 23 1.57 -0.08 15.49
CA LEU A 23 2.00 -0.78 16.70
C LEU A 23 2.38 -2.23 16.41
N ALA A 24 1.54 -2.98 15.69
CA ALA A 24 1.83 -4.36 15.33
C ALA A 24 3.11 -4.49 14.48
N GLY A 25 3.41 -3.49 13.64
CA GLY A 25 4.67 -3.41 12.90
C GLY A 25 5.87 -3.18 13.81
N VAL A 26 5.80 -2.19 14.70
CA VAL A 26 6.88 -1.83 15.65
C VAL A 26 7.18 -2.97 16.61
N THR A 27 6.16 -3.68 17.11
CA THR A 27 6.34 -4.84 18.00
C THR A 27 6.67 -6.13 17.26
N ARG A 28 6.95 -6.07 15.95
CA ARG A 28 7.25 -7.23 15.08
C ARG A 28 6.20 -8.35 15.16
N SER A 29 4.95 -7.97 15.44
CA SER A 29 3.83 -8.91 15.64
C SER A 29 2.97 -9.07 14.37
N ASN A 30 3.45 -8.57 13.23
CA ASN A 30 2.75 -8.62 11.94
C ASN A 30 2.49 -10.02 11.38
N ARG A 31 3.17 -11.06 11.90
CA ARG A 31 2.95 -12.47 11.54
C ARG A 31 2.20 -13.26 12.62
N VAL A 32 1.92 -12.64 13.76
CA VAL A 32 1.18 -13.27 14.86
C VAL A 32 -0.29 -13.35 14.47
N ASN A 33 -1.00 -14.38 14.95
CA ASN A 33 -2.43 -14.46 14.71
C ASN A 33 -3.11 -13.23 15.33
N ILE A 34 -4.00 -12.61 14.57
CA ILE A 34 -4.75 -11.43 14.98
C ILE A 34 -5.53 -11.63 16.30
N THR A 35 -5.98 -12.85 16.61
CA THR A 35 -6.63 -13.16 17.89
C THR A 35 -5.67 -13.08 19.06
N ASP A 36 -4.40 -13.43 18.84
CA ASP A 36 -3.39 -13.42 19.88
C ASP A 36 -3.03 -12.00 20.29
N LEU A 37 -3.03 -11.04 19.36
CA LEU A 37 -2.77 -9.62 19.66
C LEU A 37 -3.75 -9.03 20.71
N TRP A 38 -4.95 -9.61 20.84
CA TRP A 38 -5.97 -9.21 21.81
C TRP A 38 -5.99 -10.05 23.09
N LYS A 39 -5.06 -10.99 23.29
CA LYS A 39 -4.91 -11.73 24.57
C LYS A 39 -4.39 -10.82 25.66
N THR A 40 -4.73 -11.11 26.92
CA THR A 40 -4.29 -10.34 28.11
C THR A 40 -2.77 -10.22 28.23
N THR A 41 -2.04 -11.25 27.79
CA THR A 41 -0.58 -11.33 27.76
C THR A 41 0.07 -10.50 26.65
N SER A 42 -0.70 -10.03 25.67
CA SER A 42 -0.21 -9.17 24.59
C SER A 42 -0.30 -7.68 24.94
N HIS A 43 0.34 -6.86 24.11
CA HIS A 43 0.49 -5.43 24.34
C HIS A 43 -0.85 -4.76 24.70
N PRO A 44 -0.97 -4.11 25.86
CA PRO A 44 -2.26 -3.68 26.41
C PRO A 44 -3.00 -2.68 25.50
N MET A 45 -2.26 -1.89 24.72
CA MET A 45 -2.83 -0.91 23.79
C MET A 45 -3.80 -1.51 22.75
N PHE A 46 -3.63 -2.78 22.33
CA PHE A 46 -4.59 -3.41 21.42
C PHE A 46 -6.00 -3.44 22.02
N ARG A 47 -6.11 -3.83 23.29
CA ARG A 47 -7.40 -3.91 24.00
C ARG A 47 -7.89 -2.53 24.45
N ALA A 48 -6.98 -1.64 24.81
CA ALA A 48 -7.31 -0.29 25.26
C ALA A 48 -7.83 0.60 24.13
N ALA A 49 -7.27 0.48 22.91
CA ALA A 49 -7.65 1.33 21.78
C ALA A 49 -8.95 0.89 21.10
N MET A 50 -9.16 -0.42 20.91
CA MET A 50 -10.32 -0.93 20.16
C MET A 50 -10.64 -2.38 20.52
N SER A 51 -11.91 -2.77 20.52
CA SER A 51 -12.28 -4.19 20.67
C SER A 51 -11.84 -5.03 19.46
N PHE A 52 -11.48 -6.29 19.68
CA PHE A 52 -11.12 -7.24 18.60
C PHE A 52 -12.23 -7.34 17.53
N LYS A 53 -13.49 -7.40 17.98
CA LYS A 53 -14.65 -7.48 17.09
C LYS A 53 -14.73 -6.26 16.16
N ARG A 54 -14.45 -5.06 16.68
CA ARG A 54 -14.49 -3.84 15.89
C ARG A 54 -13.29 -3.74 14.94
N PHE A 55 -12.08 -4.06 15.39
CA PHE A 55 -10.89 -4.10 14.53
C PHE A 55 -11.08 -5.08 13.35
N ARG A 56 -11.62 -6.28 13.63
CA ARG A 56 -11.94 -7.28 12.61
C ARG A 56 -13.02 -6.80 11.65
N SER A 57 -14.03 -6.08 12.15
CA SER A 57 -15.09 -5.51 11.31
C SER A 57 -14.53 -4.46 10.35
N ILE A 58 -13.77 -3.49 10.86
CA ILE A 58 -13.12 -2.46 10.03
C ILE A 58 -12.20 -3.12 8.99
N SER A 59 -11.33 -4.04 9.40
CA SER A 59 -10.41 -4.74 8.49
C SER A 59 -11.11 -5.49 7.36
N ARG A 60 -12.33 -6.00 7.60
CA ARG A 60 -13.10 -6.75 6.60
C ARG A 60 -13.79 -5.82 5.58
N PHE A 61 -14.20 -4.64 6.01
CA PHE A 61 -15.08 -3.77 5.23
C PHE A 61 -14.44 -2.46 4.77
N ILE A 62 -13.20 -2.17 5.16
CA ILE A 62 -12.46 -0.99 4.71
C ILE A 62 -12.39 -0.94 3.18
N ARG A 63 -12.71 0.23 2.62
CA ARG A 63 -12.66 0.54 1.18
C ARG A 63 -12.02 1.91 0.97
N PHE A 64 -11.35 2.07 -0.16
CA PHE A 64 -10.63 3.30 -0.53
C PHE A 64 -11.16 3.93 -1.83
N ASP A 65 -12.34 3.50 -2.25
CA ASP A 65 -13.02 3.94 -3.46
C ASP A 65 -14.52 3.72 -3.35
N ASP A 66 -15.26 4.28 -4.30
CA ASP A 66 -16.69 4.00 -4.46
C ASP A 66 -16.90 2.68 -5.21
N GLY A 67 -17.58 1.74 -4.55
CA GLY A 67 -17.92 0.43 -5.09
C GLY A 67 -18.87 0.48 -6.28
N ASN A 68 -19.76 1.48 -6.33
CA ASN A 68 -20.77 1.60 -7.39
C ASN A 68 -20.14 1.94 -8.74
N THR A 69 -19.07 2.74 -8.75
CA THR A 69 -18.35 3.14 -9.97
C THR A 69 -17.17 2.22 -10.31
N ARG A 70 -16.83 1.27 -9.44
CA ARG A 70 -15.61 0.45 -9.58
C ARG A 70 -15.63 -0.43 -10.83
N ALA A 71 -16.78 -0.97 -11.20
CA ALA A 71 -16.89 -1.86 -12.36
C ALA A 71 -16.49 -1.14 -13.66
N GLU A 72 -16.91 0.11 -13.83
CA GLU A 72 -16.55 0.93 -14.99
C GLU A 72 -15.06 1.30 -14.97
N ARG A 73 -14.56 1.82 -13.84
CA ARG A 73 -13.15 2.22 -13.69
C ARG A 73 -12.18 1.05 -13.92
N LYS A 74 -12.57 -0.18 -13.57
CA LYS A 74 -11.74 -1.38 -13.80
C LYS A 74 -11.47 -1.68 -15.27
N LYS A 75 -12.30 -1.19 -16.20
CA LYS A 75 -12.09 -1.40 -17.64
C LYS A 75 -10.80 -0.72 -18.12
N SER A 76 -10.49 0.46 -17.59
CA SER A 76 -9.27 1.21 -17.91
C SER A 76 -8.16 1.03 -16.86
N ASP A 77 -8.52 0.81 -15.60
CA ASP A 77 -7.59 0.76 -14.48
C ASP A 77 -7.79 -0.48 -13.60
N LYS A 78 -6.96 -1.50 -13.80
CA LYS A 78 -7.04 -2.75 -13.02
C LYS A 78 -6.87 -2.53 -11.51
N ALA A 79 -6.18 -1.46 -11.09
CA ALA A 79 -5.95 -1.11 -9.70
C ALA A 79 -6.99 -0.13 -9.12
N ALA A 80 -8.11 0.11 -9.81
CA ALA A 80 -9.14 1.12 -9.47
C ALA A 80 -9.56 1.18 -7.99
N ALA A 81 -9.49 0.06 -7.25
CA ALA A 81 -9.82 0.03 -5.83
C ALA A 81 -8.87 0.83 -4.93
N VAL A 82 -7.65 1.12 -5.40
CA VAL A 82 -6.59 1.78 -4.61
C VAL A 82 -5.87 2.90 -5.35
N SER A 83 -6.06 3.04 -6.67
CA SER A 83 -5.33 4.03 -7.48
C SER A 83 -5.45 5.46 -6.94
N LYS A 84 -6.65 5.90 -6.54
CA LYS A 84 -6.84 7.24 -5.96
C LYS A 84 -6.00 7.47 -4.71
N MET A 85 -5.91 6.48 -3.82
CA MET A 85 -5.06 6.57 -2.63
C MET A 85 -3.58 6.62 -2.99
N PHE A 86 -3.19 5.88 -4.03
CA PHE A 86 -1.81 5.87 -4.52
C PHE A 86 -1.42 7.20 -5.19
N ASP A 87 -2.36 7.85 -5.87
CA ASP A 87 -2.17 9.20 -6.44
C ASP A 87 -2.00 10.24 -5.33
N ILE A 88 -2.83 10.18 -4.28
CA ILE A 88 -2.69 11.05 -3.08
C ILE A 88 -1.33 10.82 -2.41
N LEU A 89 -0.91 9.56 -2.26
CA LEU A 89 0.41 9.23 -1.71
C LEU A 89 1.52 9.87 -2.55
N ASN A 90 1.51 9.68 -3.86
CA ASN A 90 2.51 10.26 -4.76
C ASN A 90 2.55 11.80 -4.70
N ALA A 91 1.38 12.45 -4.64
CA ALA A 91 1.31 13.90 -4.51
C ALA A 91 1.94 14.38 -3.19
N ASN A 92 1.65 13.69 -2.08
CA ASN A 92 2.22 14.02 -0.77
C ASN A 92 3.74 13.79 -0.74
N LEU A 93 4.23 12.69 -1.31
CA LEU A 93 5.67 12.40 -1.38
C LEU A 93 6.44 13.52 -2.11
N GLN A 94 5.90 14.01 -3.22
CA GLN A 94 6.52 15.08 -4.00
C GLN A 94 6.41 16.44 -3.31
N ALA A 95 5.32 16.70 -2.58
CA ALA A 95 5.14 17.93 -1.83
C ALA A 95 6.06 18.01 -0.60
N CYS A 96 6.38 16.87 0.02
CA CYS A 96 7.16 16.82 1.26
C CYS A 96 8.68 16.79 1.04
N TYR A 97 9.16 16.52 -0.18
CA TYR A 97 10.58 16.32 -0.41
C TYR A 97 11.02 16.67 -1.84
N VAL A 98 12.09 17.47 -1.95
CA VAL A 98 12.77 17.74 -3.20
C VAL A 98 13.99 16.82 -3.32
N ALA A 99 14.03 16.03 -4.38
CA ALA A 99 15.09 15.06 -4.62
C ALA A 99 16.46 15.73 -4.86
N GLY A 100 17.52 15.06 -4.41
CA GLY A 100 18.89 15.42 -4.76
C GLY A 100 19.24 15.12 -6.23
N ALA A 101 20.52 15.27 -6.57
CA ALA A 101 21.02 15.06 -7.93
C ALA A 101 20.91 13.61 -8.43
N ASN A 102 20.84 12.64 -7.50
CA ASN A 102 20.90 11.21 -7.80
C ASN A 102 19.60 10.52 -7.40
N VAL A 103 18.95 9.88 -8.37
CA VAL A 103 17.71 9.12 -8.20
C VAL A 103 17.91 7.72 -8.73
N THR A 104 17.47 6.72 -7.98
CA THR A 104 17.46 5.32 -8.38
C THR A 104 16.03 4.88 -8.70
N VAL A 105 15.89 4.02 -9.70
CA VAL A 105 14.61 3.40 -10.05
C VAL A 105 14.75 1.90 -9.89
N ASP A 106 13.89 1.30 -9.07
CA ASP A 106 13.91 -0.14 -8.82
C ASP A 106 12.50 -0.71 -8.59
N GLU A 107 12.39 -2.02 -8.69
CA GLU A 107 11.17 -2.79 -8.48
C GLU A 107 11.06 -3.33 -7.05
N GLN A 108 9.92 -3.02 -6.40
CA GLN A 108 9.49 -3.64 -5.16
C GLN A 108 8.33 -4.59 -5.42
N LEU A 109 8.38 -5.76 -4.79
CA LEU A 109 7.31 -6.75 -4.84
C LEU A 109 6.65 -6.88 -3.46
N PHE A 110 5.39 -6.46 -3.36
CA PHE A 110 4.59 -6.60 -2.14
C PHE A 110 3.95 -7.99 -2.11
N PRO A 111 4.31 -8.87 -1.14
CA PRO A 111 3.82 -10.23 -1.10
C PRO A 111 2.29 -10.29 -1.06
N PHE A 112 1.70 -10.90 -2.08
CA PHE A 112 0.25 -11.02 -2.18
C PHE A 112 -0.11 -12.21 -3.08
N ARG A 113 -1.05 -13.04 -2.62
CA ARG A 113 -1.51 -14.23 -3.35
C ARG A 113 -3.00 -14.18 -3.72
N GLY A 114 -3.63 -13.02 -3.62
CA GLY A 114 -5.02 -12.89 -4.04
C GLY A 114 -5.17 -12.87 -5.57
N GLY A 115 -6.35 -13.25 -6.05
CA GLY A 115 -6.72 -13.30 -7.46
C GLY A 115 -6.97 -11.92 -8.08
N THR A 116 -5.97 -11.03 -8.04
CA THR A 116 -6.02 -9.74 -8.74
C THR A 116 -5.42 -9.85 -10.14
N GLY A 117 -6.03 -9.22 -11.14
CA GLY A 117 -5.60 -9.28 -12.56
C GLY A 117 -4.27 -8.60 -12.89
N PHE A 118 -3.49 -8.22 -11.88
CA PHE A 118 -2.16 -7.61 -12.00
C PHE A 118 -1.14 -8.17 -11.00
N THR A 119 -1.46 -9.26 -10.27
CA THR A 119 -0.48 -10.01 -9.47
C THR A 119 0.63 -10.52 -10.39
N GLN A 120 1.88 -10.31 -9.99
CA GLN A 120 3.07 -10.74 -10.75
C GLN A 120 3.76 -11.92 -10.07
N TYR A 121 4.36 -12.77 -10.88
CA TYR A 121 5.28 -13.81 -10.45
C TYR A 121 6.71 -13.41 -10.81
N ILE A 122 7.60 -13.32 -9.82
CA ILE A 122 9.02 -12.98 -10.00
C ILE A 122 9.86 -14.07 -9.29
N PRO A 123 10.43 -15.04 -10.02
CA PRO A 123 11.13 -16.18 -9.44
C PRO A 123 12.31 -15.80 -8.53
N SER A 124 12.99 -14.69 -8.83
CA SER A 124 14.18 -14.21 -8.14
C SER A 124 13.91 -13.55 -6.79
N LYS A 125 12.66 -13.14 -6.50
CA LYS A 125 12.31 -12.50 -5.23
C LYS A 125 11.91 -13.56 -4.19
N PRO A 126 12.24 -13.37 -2.89
CA PRO A 126 11.90 -14.35 -1.84
C PRO A 126 10.40 -14.65 -1.76
N ALA A 127 9.57 -13.61 -1.86
CA ALA A 127 8.14 -13.76 -2.08
C ALA A 127 7.88 -13.81 -3.58
N LYS A 128 7.73 -15.01 -4.15
CA LYS A 128 7.62 -15.16 -5.61
C LYS A 128 6.38 -14.52 -6.24
N TYR A 129 5.32 -14.28 -5.46
CA TYR A 129 4.05 -13.72 -5.94
C TYR A 129 3.69 -12.45 -5.18
N GLY A 130 3.27 -11.41 -5.91
CA GLY A 130 2.88 -10.16 -5.28
C GLY A 130 2.42 -9.06 -6.22
N ILE A 131 2.12 -7.91 -5.65
CA ILE A 131 1.86 -6.67 -6.39
C ILE A 131 3.22 -6.01 -6.66
N LYS A 132 3.58 -5.88 -7.93
CA LYS A 132 4.81 -5.21 -8.35
C LYS A 132 4.58 -3.70 -8.40
N VAL A 133 5.49 -2.95 -7.80
CA VAL A 133 5.51 -1.48 -7.81
C VAL A 133 6.90 -1.02 -8.22
N TRP A 134 6.98 -0.13 -9.20
CA TRP A 134 8.21 0.59 -9.52
C TRP A 134 8.32 1.81 -8.63
N TRP A 135 9.49 2.04 -8.04
CA TRP A 135 9.76 3.20 -7.21
C TRP A 135 10.91 4.00 -7.80
N ALA A 136 10.74 5.31 -7.89
CA ALA A 136 11.82 6.27 -8.02
C ALA A 136 12.15 6.82 -6.62
N CYS A 137 13.39 6.64 -6.17
CA CYS A 137 13.86 7.02 -4.84
C CYS A 137 15.12 7.87 -4.93
N ASP A 138 15.27 8.82 -4.02
CA ASP A 138 16.54 9.54 -3.84
C ASP A 138 17.60 8.56 -3.29
N SER A 139 18.74 8.46 -3.97
CA SER A 139 19.79 7.51 -3.59
C SER A 139 20.45 7.82 -2.25
N CYS A 140 20.57 9.11 -1.91
CA CYS A 140 21.29 9.55 -0.72
C CYS A 140 20.43 9.43 0.53
N ARG A 141 19.13 9.71 0.43
CA ARG A 141 18.20 9.71 1.58
C ARG A 141 17.24 8.52 1.61
N SER A 142 17.29 7.66 0.59
CA SER A 142 16.35 6.53 0.42
C SER A 142 14.88 6.95 0.48
N TYR A 143 14.59 8.20 0.10
CA TYR A 143 13.24 8.76 0.13
C TYR A 143 12.49 8.43 -1.16
N PRO A 144 11.28 7.84 -1.10
CA PRO A 144 10.49 7.56 -2.30
C PRO A 144 9.86 8.84 -2.86
N ILE A 145 10.16 9.15 -4.12
CA ILE A 145 9.66 10.34 -4.81
C ILE A 145 8.34 10.02 -5.53
N LYS A 146 8.30 8.89 -6.22
CA LYS A 146 7.11 8.44 -6.96
C LYS A 146 7.10 6.93 -7.07
N GLY A 147 5.96 6.33 -6.78
CA GLY A 147 5.66 4.95 -7.07
C GLY A 147 4.79 4.81 -8.32
N GLN A 148 4.85 3.65 -8.98
CA GLN A 148 3.90 3.25 -10.02
C GLN A 148 3.54 1.76 -9.88
N ILE A 149 2.27 1.47 -9.63
CA ILE A 149 1.76 0.09 -9.59
C ILE A 149 1.82 -0.50 -11.00
N TYR A 150 2.46 -1.66 -11.14
CA TYR A 150 2.45 -2.39 -12.39
C TYR A 150 1.11 -3.11 -12.58
N LYS A 151 0.41 -2.78 -13.66
CA LYS A 151 -0.95 -3.28 -13.96
C LYS A 151 -0.96 -4.37 -15.04
N GLY A 152 0.19 -4.98 -15.31
CA GLY A 152 0.40 -5.84 -16.46
C GLY A 152 0.67 -5.04 -17.73
N PHE A 153 0.83 -5.76 -18.84
CA PHE A 153 1.07 -5.16 -20.15
C PHE A 153 -0.18 -4.41 -20.64
N SER A 154 0.02 -3.21 -21.16
CA SER A 154 -0.99 -2.41 -21.86
C SER A 154 -0.37 -1.83 -23.13
N ASN A 155 -1.05 -1.97 -24.27
CA ASN A 155 -0.57 -1.46 -25.57
C ASN A 155 -0.36 0.06 -25.60
N ASN A 156 -0.94 0.79 -24.65
CA ASN A 156 -0.69 2.22 -24.43
C ASN A 156 0.56 2.38 -23.57
N VAL A 157 1.71 2.35 -24.24
CA VAL A 157 3.00 2.68 -23.65
C VAL A 157 3.01 4.19 -23.36
N THR A 158 2.54 4.60 -22.18
CA THR A 158 3.06 5.84 -21.59
C THR A 158 4.40 5.47 -20.97
N MET A 159 5.46 5.48 -21.80
CA MET A 159 6.81 5.58 -21.28
C MET A 159 6.81 6.81 -20.38
N CYS A 160 6.86 6.61 -19.06
CA CYS A 160 7.30 7.67 -18.18
C CYS A 160 8.77 7.88 -18.55
N SER A 161 9.00 8.76 -19.53
CA SER A 161 10.30 9.09 -20.08
C SER A 161 11.10 9.85 -19.04
N TYR A 162 11.66 9.13 -18.07
CA TYR A 162 12.91 9.57 -17.50
C TYR A 162 14.00 9.23 -18.51
N VAL A 163 14.28 10.17 -19.42
CA VAL A 163 15.50 10.16 -20.21
C VAL A 163 16.56 10.84 -19.34
N PRO A 164 17.46 10.10 -18.66
CA PRO A 164 18.63 10.74 -18.10
C PRO A 164 19.37 11.38 -19.27
N LYS A 165 19.53 12.70 -19.24
CA LYS A 165 20.44 13.38 -20.16
C LYS A 165 21.80 12.72 -19.96
N LYS A 166 22.28 11.97 -20.95
CA LYS A 166 23.68 11.57 -21.02
C LYS A 166 24.49 12.85 -21.16
N THR A 167 24.89 13.44 -20.05
CA THR A 167 26.03 14.34 -20.06
C THR A 167 27.25 13.46 -20.23
N ASN A 168 27.72 13.35 -21.48
CA ASN A 168 29.10 12.96 -21.73
C ASN A 168 30.00 13.97 -21.01
N ARG A 169 30.49 13.60 -19.82
CA ARG A 169 31.78 14.11 -19.35
C ARG A 169 32.74 12.93 -19.39
N LEU A 170 33.54 12.93 -20.45
CA LEU A 170 34.90 12.39 -20.40
C LEU A 170 35.62 13.12 -19.27
N CYS A 171 35.97 12.40 -18.22
CA CYS A 171 37.06 12.63 -17.27
C CYS A 171 37.24 11.29 -16.53
#